data_AF-A0A7C6WJP9-F1
#
_entry.id   AF-A0A7C6WJP9-F1
#
_cell.length_a   1.000
_cell.length_b   1.000
_cell.length_c   1.000
_cell.angle_alpha   90.00
_cell.angle_beta   90.00
_cell.angle_gamma   90.00
#
_symmetry.space_group_name_H-M   'P 1'
#
loop_
_entity.id
_entity.type
_entity.pdbx_description
1 polymer ?
#
loop_
_entity_poly.entity_id
_entity_poly.type
_entity_poly.pdbx_seq_one_letter_code
_entity_poly.pdbx_strand_id
1 'polypeptide(L)' 'MIELIKKVEQWSEDRGFFKEGSGVTFEAQYLKLHEEFGELCGSIVKGKDVKDDIGDNMVVLINLARLKGMSLADLIKKYG' A
#
# COMPACT_ATOMS: atom_id res chain seq x y z
N MET A 1 10.18 -11.87 -1.10
CA MET A 1 9.48 -10.76 -0.40
C MET A 1 10.06 -9.40 -0.78
N ILE A 2 11.35 -9.15 -0.53
CA ILE A 2 12.03 -7.88 -0.92
C ILE A 2 11.82 -7.55 -2.40
N GLU A 3 12.03 -8.53 -3.29
CA GLU A 3 11.82 -8.35 -4.73
C GLU A 3 10.38 -8.02 -5.12
N LEU A 4 9.38 -8.51 -4.37
CA LEU A 4 7.98 -8.20 -4.64
C LEU A 4 7.65 -6.77 -4.18
N ILE A 5 8.12 -6.36 -3.01
CA ILE A 5 7.93 -5.00 -2.48
C ILE A 5 8.55 -3.98 -3.44
N LYS A 6 9.78 -4.22 -3.92
CA LYS A 6 10.42 -3.36 -4.93
C LYS A 6 9.62 -3.27 -6.23
N LYS A 7 9.01 -4.37 -6.69
CA LYS A 7 8.14 -4.35 -7.87
C LYS A 7 6.90 -3.50 -7.66
N VAL A 8 6.32 -3.49 -6.46
CA VAL A 8 5.17 -2.64 -6.12
C VAL A 8 5.58 -1.16 -6.04
N GLU A 9 6.74 -0.87 -5.44
CA GLU A 9 7.30 0.49 -5.44
C GLU A 9 7.52 0.99 -6.87
N GLN A 10 8.13 0.17 -7.73
CA GLN A 10 8.34 0.49 -9.14
C GLN A 10 7.02 0.68 -9.89
N TRP A 11 6.04 -0.20 -9.66
CA TRP A 11 4.70 -0.08 -10.25
C TRP A 11 4.00 1.24 -9.90
N SER A 12 4.25 1.77 -8.69
CA SER A 12 3.73 3.05 -8.22
C SER A 12 4.51 4.24 -8.78
N GLU A 13 5.84 4.12 -8.89
CA GLU A 13 6.71 5.10 -9.55
C GLU A 13 6.36 5.27 -11.03
N ASP A 14 6.13 4.17 -11.74
CA ASP A 14 5.75 4.16 -13.16
C ASP A 14 4.41 4.90 -13.40
N ARG A 15 3.53 4.93 -12.39
CA ARG A 15 2.26 5.68 -12.38
C ARG A 15 2.41 7.13 -11.92
N GLY A 16 3.62 7.55 -11.58
CA GLY A 16 3.92 8.90 -11.15
C GLY A 16 3.42 9.24 -9.74
N PHE A 17 3.20 8.24 -8.88
CA PHE A 17 2.73 8.48 -7.52
C PHE A 17 3.68 9.41 -6.76
N PHE A 18 4.99 9.28 -6.98
CA PHE A 18 5.98 10.07 -6.23
C PHE A 18 6.45 11.34 -6.97
N LYS A 19 5.83 11.68 -8.11
CA LYS A 19 6.17 12.91 -8.86
C LYS A 19 5.67 14.15 -8.13
N GLU A 20 6.44 15.22 -8.21
CA GLU A 20 6.00 16.53 -7.70
C GLU A 20 4.68 16.94 -8.37
N GLY A 21 3.70 17.34 -7.57
CA GLY A 21 2.36 17.68 -8.06
C GLY A 21 1.43 16.50 -8.35
N SER A 22 1.82 15.24 -8.05
CA SER A 22 0.96 14.06 -8.24
C SER A 22 -0.30 14.05 -7.36
N GLY A 23 -0.32 14.85 -6.28
CA GLY A 23 -1.37 14.84 -5.26
C GLY A 23 -1.30 13.63 -4.32
N VAL A 24 -0.38 12.69 -4.56
CA VAL A 24 -0.16 11.53 -3.69
C VAL A 24 0.77 11.96 -2.55
N THR A 25 0.15 12.46 -1.47
CA THR A 25 0.83 12.82 -0.22
C THR A 25 0.73 11.68 0.79
N PHE A 26 1.47 11.81 1.90
CA PHE A 26 1.35 10.87 3.02
C PHE A 26 -0.07 10.85 3.59
N GLU A 27 -0.68 12.01 3.74
CA GLU A 27 -2.05 12.18 4.23
C GLU A 27 -3.06 11.58 3.25
N ALA A 28 -2.83 11.74 1.93
CA ALA A 28 -3.68 11.14 0.91
C ALA A 28 -3.59 9.60 0.92
N GLN A 29 -2.39 9.03 1.06
CA GLN A 29 -2.23 7.58 1.20
C GLN A 29 -2.79 7.06 2.53
N TYR A 30 -2.71 7.84 3.61
CA TYR A 30 -3.35 7.49 4.88
C TYR A 30 -4.87 7.43 4.74
N LEU A 31 -5.50 8.38 4.03
CA LEU A 31 -6.92 8.31 3.71
C LEU A 31 -7.26 7.12 2.82
N LYS A 32 -6.43 6.85 1.80
CA LYS A 32 -6.60 5.68 0.92
C LYS A 32 -6.53 4.36 1.71
N LEU A 33 -5.69 4.27 2.73
CA LEU A 33 -5.62 3.08 3.59
C LEU A 33 -6.95 2.82 4.31
N HIS A 34 -7.64 3.86 4.79
CA HIS A 34 -8.97 3.69 5.40
C HIS A 34 -10.03 3.26 4.39
N GLU A 35 -9.94 3.74 3.15
CA GLU A 35 -10.81 3.33 2.04
C GLU A 35 -10.64 1.84 1.74
N GLU A 36 -9.41 1.38 1.47
CA GLU A 36 -9.11 -0.04 1.20
C GLU A 36 -9.44 -0.95 2.39
N PHE A 37 -9.25 -0.45 3.62
CA PHE A 37 -9.64 -1.20 4.81
C PHE A 37 -11.16 -1.33 4.92
N GLY A 38 -11.90 -0.30 4.51
CA GLY A 38 -13.36 -0.32 4.42
C GLY A 38 -13.87 -1.34 3.38
N GLU A 39 -13.19 -1.43 2.22
CA GLU A 39 -13.49 -2.43 1.19
C GLU A 39 -13.30 -3.85 1.72
N LEU A 40 -12.15 -4.12 2.35
CA LEU A 40 -11.87 -5.38 3.03
C LEU A 40 -12.96 -5.74 4.06
N CYS A 41 -13.32 -4.79 4.92
CA CYS A 41 -14.41 -4.99 5.89
C CYS A 41 -15.74 -5.35 5.18
N GLY A 42 -16.04 -4.66 4.08
CA GLY A 42 -17.22 -4.91 3.27
C GLY A 42 -17.25 -6.32 2.68
N SER A 43 -16.13 -6.81 2.15
CA SER A 43 -16.02 -8.17 1.61
C SER A 43 -16.13 -9.24 2.70
N ILE A 44 -15.50 -9.04 3.85
CA ILE A 44 -15.60 -9.94 5.01
C ILE A 44 -17.07 -10.08 5.45
N VAL A 45 -17.77 -8.98 5.70
CA VAL A 45 -19.16 -9.00 6.18
C VAL A 45 -20.10 -9.64 5.15
N LYS A 46 -19.79 -9.50 3.86
CA LYS A 46 -20.59 -10.09 2.76
C LYS A 46 -20.17 -11.52 2.39
N GLY A 47 -19.16 -12.09 3.05
CA GLY A 47 -18.64 -13.42 2.72
C GLY A 47 -18.07 -13.55 1.31
N LYS A 48 -17.47 -12.47 0.78
CA LYS A 48 -16.85 -12.43 -0.55
C LYS A 48 -15.38 -12.86 -0.50
N ASP A 49 -14.76 -13.10 -1.66
CA ASP A 49 -13.30 -13.27 -1.74
C ASP A 49 -12.62 -11.96 -1.29
N VAL A 50 -11.55 -12.09 -0.50
CA VAL A 50 -10.84 -10.98 0.15
C VAL A 50 -9.41 -10.79 -0.37
N LYS A 51 -8.98 -11.63 -1.32
CA LYS A 51 -7.60 -11.63 -1.81
C LYS A 51 -7.17 -10.29 -2.38
N ASP A 52 -8.02 -9.67 -3.18
CA ASP A 52 -7.73 -8.39 -3.84
C ASP A 52 -7.66 -7.27 -2.78
N ASP A 53 -8.67 -7.17 -1.92
CA ASP A 53 -8.70 -6.17 -0.83
C ASP A 53 -7.48 -6.25 0.11
N ILE A 54 -7.02 -7.47 0.46
CA ILE A 54 -5.79 -7.66 1.24
C ILE A 54 -4.57 -7.16 0.46
N GLY A 55 -4.52 -7.43 -0.84
CA GLY A 55 -3.49 -6.94 -1.74
C GLY A 55 -3.46 -5.42 -1.82
N ASP A 56 -4.61 -4.77 -1.94
CA ASP A 56 -4.74 -3.32 -2.04
C ASP A 56 -4.29 -2.63 -0.76
N ASN A 57 -4.68 -3.14 0.41
CA ASN A 57 -4.16 -2.68 1.70
C ASN A 57 -2.63 -2.76 1.76
N MET A 58 -2.04 -3.85 1.24
CA MET A 58 -0.58 -4.01 1.22
C MET A 58 0.11 -3.03 0.28
N VAL A 59 -0.46 -2.77 -0.91
CA VAL A 59 0.06 -1.77 -1.86
C VAL A 59 0.08 -0.39 -1.23
N VAL A 60 -1.00 0.00 -0.54
CA VAL A 60 -1.07 1.29 0.15
C VAL A 60 -0.04 1.40 1.28
N LEU A 61 0.13 0.34 2.10
CA LEU A 61 1.14 0.33 3.17
C LEU A 61 2.57 0.45 2.63
N ILE A 62 2.87 -0.21 1.51
CA ILE A 62 4.18 -0.09 0.83
C ILE A 62 4.41 1.36 0.40
N ASN A 63 3.42 1.98 -0.24
CA ASN A 63 3.52 3.37 -0.71
C ASN A 63 3.62 4.36 0.44
N LEU A 64 2.93 4.12 1.55
CA LEU A 64 2.99 4.94 2.76
C LEU A 64 4.39 4.90 3.41
N ALA A 65 5.00 3.71 3.50
CA ALA A 65 6.40 3.57 3.93
C ALA A 65 7.36 4.30 2.98
N ARG A 66 7.15 4.12 1.67
CA ARG A 66 7.98 4.73 0.62
C ARG A 66 7.97 6.26 0.67
N LEU A 67 6.81 6.88 0.88
CA LEU A 67 6.66 8.33 1.04
C LEU A 67 7.42 8.92 2.23
N LYS A 68 7.76 8.09 3.22
CA LYS A 68 8.60 8.48 4.36
C LYS A 68 10.06 8.06 4.21
N GLY A 69 10.47 7.66 3.00
CA GLY A 69 11.82 7.20 2.71
C GLY A 69 12.17 5.85 3.36
N MET A 70 11.16 5.07 3.72
CA MET A 70 11.32 3.76 4.37
C MET A 70 10.98 2.63 3.40
N SER A 71 11.55 1.46 3.64
CA SER A 71 11.19 0.20 2.97
C SER A 71 10.35 -0.65 3.92
N LEU A 72 9.17 -1.07 3.48
CA LEU A 72 8.32 -1.95 4.30
C LEU A 72 9.04 -3.25 4.67
N ALA A 73 9.88 -3.77 3.77
CA ALA A 73 10.66 -4.97 4.02
C ALA A 73 11.60 -4.81 5.22
N ASP A 74 12.24 -3.63 5.34
CA ASP A 74 13.15 -3.34 6.45
C ASP A 74 12.39 -3.14 7.77
N LEU A 75 11.21 -2.51 7.72
CA LEU A 75 10.35 -2.29 8.88
C LEU A 75 9.88 -3.59 9.54
N ILE A 76 9.61 -4.62 8.74
CA ILE A 76 9.10 -5.92 9.23
C ILE A 76 10.19 -6.96 9.44
N LYS A 77 11.43 -6.71 8.97
CA LYS A 77 12.55 -7.64 9.10
C LYS A 77 12.82 -8.07 10.54
N LYS A 78 12.53 -7.22 11.52
CA LYS A 78 12.67 -7.51 12.95
C LYS A 78 11.72 -8.57 13.51
N TYR A 79 10.73 -9.02 12.73
CA TYR A 79 9.73 -10.01 13.14
C TYR A 79 9.90 -11.39 12.47
N GLY A 80 10.94 -11.58 11.65
CA GLY A 80 11.27 -12.86 11.00
C GLY A 80 12.68 -13.31 11.34
#